data_AF-A0A6P1DA66-F1
#
_entry.id   AF-A0A6P1DA66-F1
#
_cell.length_a   1.000
_cell.length_b   1.000
_cell.length_c   1.000
_cell.angle_alpha   90.00
_cell.angle_beta   90.00
_cell.angle_gamma   90.00
#
_symmetry.space_group_name_H-M   'P 1'
#
loop_
_entity.id
_entity.type
_entity.pdbx_description
1 polymer ?
#
loop_
_entity_poly.entity_id
_entity_poly.type
_entity_poly.pdbx_seq_one_letter_code
_entity_poly.pdbx_strand_id
1 'polypeptide(L)'
;MARTVRIDPDAVSTYKVVADQVAGELAGAAAQLVPGTDAARIAAGVGLLGADFATEFVAAVGDDYTALSTAATLVTAYGQTVQGQAAAAGGLDADGAAALGRAGEQA
;
A
#
# COMPACT_ATOMS: atom_id res chain seq x y z
N MET A 1 -24.21 -5.14 -18.02
CA MET A 1 -23.27 -4.83 -19.12
C MET A 1 -21.88 -4.71 -18.53
N ALA A 2 -20.95 -5.58 -18.89
CA ALA A 2 -19.57 -5.48 -18.42
C ALA A 2 -18.91 -4.29 -19.14
N ARG A 3 -18.44 -3.31 -18.37
CA ARG A 3 -17.69 -2.18 -18.92
C ARG A 3 -16.29 -2.68 -19.25
N THR A 4 -15.94 -2.70 -20.53
CA THR A 4 -14.58 -3.05 -20.96
C THR A 4 -13.62 -1.98 -20.43
N VAL A 5 -12.74 -2.38 -19.51
CA VAL A 5 -11.69 -1.51 -18.97
C VAL A 5 -10.49 -1.62 -19.92
N ARG A 6 -10.08 -0.50 -20.51
CA ARG A 6 -8.79 -0.40 -21.20
C ARG A 6 -7.73 -0.12 -20.14
N ILE A 7 -6.71 -0.97 -20.07
CA ILE A 7 -5.58 -0.80 -19.16
C ILE A 7 -4.46 -0.13 -19.95
N ASP A 8 -4.06 1.06 -19.51
CA ASP A 8 -2.89 1.77 -20.01
C ASP A 8 -1.67 1.36 -19.14
N PRO A 9 -0.63 0.71 -19.71
CA PRO A 9 0.54 0.26 -18.97
C PRO A 9 1.31 1.40 -18.28
N ASP A 10 1.40 2.57 -18.91
CA ASP A 10 2.12 3.72 -18.37
C ASP A 10 1.36 4.32 -17.18
N ALA A 11 0.03 4.37 -17.28
CA ALA A 11 -0.84 4.77 -16.17
C ALA A 11 -0.73 3.81 -14.98
N VAL A 12 -0.62 2.50 -15.23
CA VAL A 12 -0.44 1.49 -14.17
C VAL A 12 0.93 1.60 -13.50
N SER A 13 1.99 1.86 -14.28
CA SER A 13 3.33 2.08 -13.71
C SER A 13 3.34 3.31 -12.80
N THR A 14 2.70 4.40 -13.23
CA THR A 14 2.56 5.63 -12.44
C THR A 14 1.75 5.38 -11.16
N TYR A 15 0.64 4.64 -11.28
CA TYR A 15 -0.17 4.24 -10.13
C TYR A 15 0.63 3.43 -9.11
N LYS A 16 1.45 2.47 -9.57
CA LYS A 16 2.32 1.66 -8.70
C LYS A 16 3.33 2.51 -7.94
N VAL A 17 3.97 3.47 -8.62
CA VAL A 17 4.92 4.39 -7.98
C VAL A 17 4.23 5.21 -6.88
N VAL A 18 3.04 5.73 -7.15
CA VAL A 18 2.27 6.49 -6.15
C VAL A 18 1.83 5.59 -4.99
N ALA A 19 1.38 4.36 -5.27
CA ALA A 19 1.01 3.40 -4.24
C ALA A 19 2.20 3.06 -3.32
N ASP A 20 3.39 2.88 -3.88
CA ASP A 20 4.60 2.63 -3.09
C ASP A 20 4.99 3.83 -2.22
N GLN A 21 4.87 5.05 -2.75
CA GLN A 21 5.11 6.28 -1.99
C GLN A 21 4.15 6.39 -0.80
N VAL A 22 2.85 6.23 -1.04
CA VAL A 22 1.83 6.30 0.02
C VAL A 22 2.04 5.20 1.06
N ALA A 23 2.36 3.98 0.65
CA ALA A 23 2.68 2.90 1.58
C ALA A 23 3.92 3.23 2.44
N GLY A 24 4.95 3.83 1.84
CA GLY A 24 6.14 4.31 2.54
C GLY A 24 5.84 5.41 3.56
N GLU A 25 5.01 6.39 3.19
CA GLU A 25 4.57 7.46 4.10
C GLU A 25 3.78 6.91 5.30
N LEU A 26 2.86 5.98 5.06
CA LEU A 26 2.08 5.32 6.12
C LEU A 26 2.98 4.52 7.07
N ALA A 27 3.93 3.74 6.53
CA ALA A 27 4.89 3.00 7.34
C ALA A 27 5.82 3.94 8.14
N GLY A 28 6.23 5.06 7.53
CA GLY A 28 7.02 6.10 8.18
C GLY A 28 6.26 6.75 9.35
N ALA A 29 4.99 7.10 9.13
CA ALA A 29 4.12 7.64 10.18
C ALA A 29 3.94 6.64 11.33
N ALA A 30 3.72 5.35 11.02
CA ALA A 30 3.67 4.30 12.04
C ALA A 30 4.98 4.22 12.85
N ALA A 31 6.15 4.25 12.19
CA ALA A 31 7.44 4.20 12.88
C ALA A 31 7.68 5.41 13.81
N GLN A 32 7.12 6.57 13.50
CA GLN A 32 7.24 7.78 14.34
C GLN A 32 6.41 7.72 15.63
N LEU A 33 5.43 6.82 15.72
CA LEU A 33 4.59 6.65 16.90
C LEU A 33 5.32 5.92 18.05
N VAL A 34 6.20 4.97 17.72
CA VAL A 34 6.87 4.08 18.69
C VAL A 34 7.77 4.82 19.70
N PRO A 35 8.62 5.80 19.31
CA PRO A 35 9.55 6.47 20.23
C PRO A 35 8.89 7.20 21.41
N GLY A 36 7.57 7.48 21.33
CA GLY A 36 6.80 8.18 22.37
C GLY A 36 6.11 7.28 23.40
N THR A 37 6.17 5.95 23.27
CA THR A 37 5.31 5.00 24.02
C THR A 37 5.88 4.46 25.34
N ASP A 38 6.89 5.10 25.92
CA ASP A 38 7.41 4.67 27.23
C ASP A 38 6.43 5.01 28.35
N ALA A 39 5.56 4.05 28.69
CA ALA A 39 4.53 4.18 29.71
C ALA A 39 5.10 4.60 31.08
N ALA A 40 6.27 4.08 31.46
CA ALA A 40 6.90 4.39 32.74
C ALA A 40 7.39 5.84 32.78
N ARG A 41 7.97 6.32 31.67
CA ARG A 41 8.38 7.71 31.50
C ARG A 41 7.18 8.67 31.46
N ILE A 42 6.11 8.29 30.78
CA ILE A 42 4.87 9.10 30.71
C ILE A 42 4.25 9.19 32.11
N ALA A 43 4.09 8.06 32.80
CA ALA A 43 3.51 8.04 34.14
C ALA A 43 4.34 8.87 35.13
N ALA A 44 5.67 8.78 35.07
CA ALA A 44 6.57 9.57 35.91
C ALA A 44 6.49 11.08 35.63
N GLY A 45 6.24 11.49 34.37
CA GLY A 45 6.13 12.90 33.99
C GLY A 45 4.79 13.55 34.34
N VAL A 46 3.71 12.77 34.44
CA VAL A 46 2.32 13.25 34.64
C VAL A 46 1.86 13.11 36.11
N GLY A 47 2.55 12.33 36.93
CA GLY A 47 2.25 12.19 38.37
C GLY A 47 1.08 11.23 38.64
N LEU A 48 0.24 11.53 39.65
CA LEU A 48 -0.78 10.59 40.16
C LEU A 48 -1.88 10.21 39.14
N LEU A 49 -2.12 11.04 38.12
CA LEU A 49 -3.01 10.77 36.98
C LEU A 49 -2.30 10.09 35.81
N GLY A 50 -0.98 9.93 35.91
CA GLY A 50 -0.12 9.51 34.80
C GLY A 50 -0.17 8.03 34.48
N ALA A 51 -0.59 7.16 35.42
CA ALA A 51 -0.62 5.72 35.19
C ALA A 51 -1.73 5.33 34.20
N ASP A 52 -2.99 5.70 34.49
CA ASP A 52 -4.13 5.40 33.62
C ASP A 52 -3.99 6.12 32.27
N PHE A 53 -3.54 7.38 32.29
CA PHE A 53 -3.24 8.10 31.05
C PHE A 53 -2.14 7.41 30.23
N ALA A 54 -1.03 6.98 30.85
CA ALA A 54 0.04 6.29 30.13
C ALA A 54 -0.45 4.98 29.51
N THR A 55 -1.29 4.21 30.22
CA THR A 55 -1.88 2.98 29.70
C THR A 55 -2.77 3.26 28.49
N GLU A 56 -3.73 4.18 28.60
CA GLU A 56 -4.65 4.52 27.50
C GLU A 56 -3.91 5.14 26.31
N PHE A 57 -2.93 6.00 26.57
CA PHE A 57 -2.11 6.60 25.53
C PHE A 57 -1.29 5.53 24.77
N VAL A 58 -0.62 4.61 25.47
CA VAL A 58 0.15 3.55 24.82
C VAL A 58 -0.74 2.59 24.04
N ALA A 59 -1.94 2.29 24.55
CA ALA A 59 -2.92 1.49 23.83
C ALA A 59 -3.36 2.19 22.53
N ALA A 60 -3.78 3.46 22.61
CA ALA A 60 -4.19 4.24 21.44
C ALA A 60 -3.07 4.35 20.38
N VAL A 61 -1.83 4.60 20.82
CA VAL A 61 -0.67 4.65 19.92
C VAL A 61 -0.40 3.29 19.26
N GLY A 62 -0.61 2.18 19.97
CA GLY A 62 -0.52 0.83 19.42
C GLY A 62 -1.60 0.53 18.37
N ASP A 63 -2.82 1.01 18.59
CA ASP A 63 -3.92 0.90 17.63
C ASP A 63 -3.63 1.69 16.36
N ASP A 64 -3.16 2.94 16.50
CA ASP A 64 -2.77 3.79 15.37
C ASP A 64 -1.60 3.20 14.58
N TYR A 65 -0.59 2.67 15.26
CA TYR A 65 0.52 1.96 14.63
C TYR A 65 0.03 0.78 13.77
N THR A 66 -0.88 -0.01 14.33
CA THR A 66 -1.46 -1.18 13.66
C THR A 66 -2.29 -0.78 12.46
N ALA A 67 -3.12 0.26 12.60
CA ALA A 67 -3.97 0.78 11.54
C ALA A 67 -3.13 1.30 10.36
N LEU A 68 -2.11 2.12 10.63
CA LEU A 68 -1.22 2.68 9.61
C LEU A 68 -0.41 1.59 8.89
N SER A 69 0.12 0.62 9.64
CA SER A 69 0.88 -0.51 9.07
C SER A 69 0.00 -1.40 8.19
N THR A 70 -1.25 -1.62 8.60
CA THR A 70 -2.25 -2.36 7.82
C THR A 70 -2.58 -1.61 6.54
N ALA A 71 -2.82 -0.30 6.62
CA ALA A 71 -3.09 0.54 5.45
C ALA A 71 -1.92 0.51 4.45
N ALA A 72 -0.68 0.61 4.93
CA ALA A 72 0.52 0.48 4.08
C ALA A 72 0.57 -0.87 3.34
N THR A 73 0.25 -1.95 4.04
CA THR A 73 0.20 -3.30 3.47
C THR A 73 -0.89 -3.41 2.39
N LEU A 74 -2.08 -2.87 2.64
CA LEU A 74 -3.20 -2.90 1.69
C LEU A 74 -2.90 -2.09 0.43
N VAL A 75 -2.33 -0.88 0.56
CA VAL A 75 -1.95 -0.05 -0.58
C VAL A 75 -0.90 -0.75 -1.43
N THR A 76 0.10 -1.37 -0.80
CA THR A 76 1.13 -2.16 -1.49
C THR A 76 0.51 -3.34 -2.26
N ALA A 77 -0.35 -4.12 -1.61
CA ALA A 77 -1.01 -5.28 -2.21
C ALA A 77 -1.91 -4.89 -3.40
N TYR A 78 -2.63 -3.78 -3.28
CA TYR A 78 -3.45 -3.27 -4.36
C TYR A 78 -2.59 -2.81 -5.55
N GLY A 79 -1.51 -2.07 -5.30
CA GLY A 79 -0.54 -1.68 -6.33
C GLY A 79 0.03 -2.89 -7.08
N GLN A 80 0.42 -3.94 -6.37
CA GLN A 80 0.91 -5.20 -6.97
C GLN A 80 -0.16 -5.90 -7.82
N THR A 81 -1.42 -5.92 -7.35
CA THR A 81 -2.53 -6.54 -8.08
C THR A 81 -2.79 -5.83 -9.41
N VAL A 82 -2.85 -4.50 -9.41
CA VAL A 82 -3.05 -3.70 -10.63
C VAL A 82 -1.89 -3.91 -11.60
N GLN A 83 -0.64 -3.94 -11.12
CA GLN A 83 0.53 -4.23 -11.95
C GLN A 83 0.46 -5.62 -12.59
N GLY A 84 0.05 -6.65 -11.83
CA GLY A 84 -0.12 -8.01 -12.33
C GLY A 84 -1.18 -8.11 -13.43
N GLN A 85 -2.30 -7.40 -13.28
CA GLN A 85 -3.35 -7.34 -14.30
C GLN A 85 -2.87 -6.66 -15.59
N ALA A 86 -2.09 -5.59 -15.48
CA ALA A 86 -1.53 -4.90 -16.64
C ALA A 86 -0.52 -5.77 -17.39
N ALA A 87 0.35 -6.49 -16.66
CA ALA A 87 1.29 -7.43 -17.27
C ALA A 87 0.57 -8.56 -18.02
N ALA A 88 -0.52 -9.10 -17.44
CA ALA A 88 -1.34 -10.12 -18.10
C ALA A 88 -2.00 -9.59 -19.38
N ALA A 89 -2.54 -8.36 -19.34
CA ALA A 89 -3.12 -7.72 -20.52
C ALA A 89 -2.08 -7.49 -21.63
N GLY A 90 -0.90 -6.97 -21.28
CA GLY A 90 0.20 -6.77 -22.24
C GLY A 90 0.70 -8.07 -22.87
N GLY A 91 0.69 -9.18 -22.12
CA GLY A 91 1.01 -10.51 -22.65
C GLY A 91 0.03 -10.96 -23.74
N LEU A 92 -1.27 -10.76 -23.52
CA LEU A 92 -2.31 -11.07 -24.51
C LEU A 92 -2.17 -10.23 -25.79
N ASP A 93 -1.85 -8.94 -25.66
CA ASP A 93 -1.61 -8.06 -26.80
C ASP A 93 -0.39 -8.50 -27.62
N ALA A 94 0.70 -8.90 -26.94
CA ALA A 94 1.91 -9.40 -27.60
C ALA A 94 1.65 -10.73 -28.34
N ASP A 95 0.94 -11.67 -27.70
CA ASP A 95 0.58 -12.96 -28.32
C ASP A 95 -0.34 -12.74 -29.53
N GLY A 96 -1.31 -11.83 -29.41
CA GLY A 96 -2.19 -11.44 -30.51
C GLY A 96 -1.44 -10.80 -31.67
N ALA A 97 -0.54 -9.85 -31.40
CA ALA A 97 0.30 -9.22 -32.42
C ALA A 97 1.21 -10.23 -33.13
N ALA A 98 1.80 -11.17 -32.39
CA ALA A 98 2.61 -12.24 -32.97
C ALA A 98 1.78 -13.19 -33.84
N ALA A 99 0.55 -13.53 -33.43
CA ALA A 99 -0.36 -14.33 -34.24
C ALA A 99 -0.79 -13.62 -35.53
N LEU A 100 -1.07 -12.32 -35.46
CA LEU A 100 -1.37 -11.47 -36.61
C LEU A 100 -0.18 -11.37 -37.58
N GLY A 101 1.04 -11.19 -37.07
CA GLY A 101 2.26 -11.17 -37.88
C GLY A 101 2.44 -12.47 -38.67
N ARG A 102 2.30 -13.62 -38.00
CA ARG A 102 2.36 -14.93 -38.65
C ARG A 102 1.27 -15.12 -39.71
N ALA A 103 0.05 -14.65 -39.45
CA ALA A 103 -1.04 -14.74 -40.41
C ALA A 103 -0.80 -13.87 -41.65
N GLY A 104 -0.20 -12.68 -41.47
CA GLY A 104 0.16 -11.78 -42.57
C GLY A 104 1.32 -12.29 -43.44
N GLU A 105 2.23 -13.08 -42.88
CA GLU A 105 3.31 -13.74 -43.63
C GLU A 105 2.82 -14.94 -44.47
N GLN A 106 1.62 -15.45 -44.17
CA GLN A 106 1.00 -16.60 -44.86
C GLN A 106 -0.02 -16.19 -45.94
N ALA A 107 -0.26 -14.89 -46.13
CA ALA A 107 -1.19 -14.31 -47.10
C ALA A 107 -0.45 -13.74 -48.32
#